data_AF-A0A3C1WFC1-F1
#
_entry.id   AF-A0A3C1WFC1-F1
#
_cell.length_a   1.000
_cell.length_b   1.000
_cell.length_c   1.000
_cell.angle_alpha   90.00
_cell.angle_beta   90.00
_cell.angle_gamma   90.00
#
_symmetry.space_group_name_H-M   'P 1'
#
loop_
_entity.id
_entity.type
_entity.pdbx_description
1 polymer ?
#
loop_
_entity_poly.entity_id
_entity_poly.type
_entity_poly.pdbx_seq_one_letter_code
_entity_poly.pdbx_strand_id
1 'polypeptide(L)'
;MQVQRNDAAGPKEEKRLRKMAAEAADDGLQSCRDLGETPTCLLIEGGIQGFMATLKISSNPPKALTDGLHALKLLEKGLEADSSVADAWMGLGIFHCTAANAPLVARATLKVMGRSADMLEGLHHLRRAAYRGQYTSVASQFFLIQFLSPYEDELRREKRQIFRSLIKAFPESPYYPFLREEEALSFYPDSFYVPREKRRLERQIRAADPVDFAGRRYLNLIKHQYTLLEPHPSPAYTPDTSFDLREYAFYPVFIEALRIRRHISLDTSEASKKNIRNLKTLRDSALSLLRDSDMSTSNIHLYEWHIRDALRTKMWKRRADNEDSLKEDSTEE
;
A
#
# COMPACT_ATOMS: atom_id res chain seq x y z
N MET A 1 20.99 -27.97 -5.40
CA MET A 1 19.65 -27.87 -4.79
C MET A 1 18.91 -26.75 -5.52
N GLN A 2 18.10 -27.09 -6.52
CA GLN A 2 17.31 -26.11 -7.28
C GLN A 2 16.19 -25.60 -6.38
N VAL A 3 16.31 -24.36 -5.89
CA VAL A 3 15.23 -23.67 -5.20
C VAL A 3 14.09 -23.52 -6.19
N GLN A 4 12.98 -24.19 -5.93
CA GLN A 4 11.78 -24.14 -6.77
C GLN A 4 11.30 -22.68 -6.85
N ARG A 5 11.40 -22.08 -8.04
CA ARG A 5 10.77 -20.80 -8.41
C ARG A 5 9.24 -20.98 -8.53
N ASN A 6 8.55 -21.37 -7.45
CA ASN A 6 7.17 -21.87 -7.55
C ASN A 6 6.09 -21.01 -6.87
N ASP A 7 6.34 -19.73 -6.56
CA ASP A 7 5.36 -18.98 -5.77
C ASP A 7 4.62 -17.85 -6.51
N ALA A 8 4.95 -17.58 -7.77
CA ALA A 8 4.06 -16.81 -8.64
C ALA A 8 2.99 -17.78 -9.18
N ALA A 9 1.71 -17.50 -8.89
CA ALA A 9 0.61 -18.24 -9.47
C ALA A 9 0.71 -18.14 -11.00
N GLY A 10 1.25 -19.18 -11.64
CA GLY A 10 1.35 -19.21 -13.10
C GLY A 10 -0.04 -19.10 -13.74
N PRO A 11 -0.14 -18.86 -15.05
CA PRO A 11 -1.44 -18.65 -15.73
C PRO A 11 -2.49 -19.74 -15.45
N LYS A 12 -2.04 -20.98 -15.22
CA LYS A 12 -2.88 -22.11 -14.83
C LYS A 12 -3.49 -21.93 -13.43
N GLU A 13 -2.71 -21.46 -12.47
CA GLU A 13 -3.14 -21.24 -11.09
C GLU A 13 -4.07 -20.02 -11.01
N GLU A 14 -3.76 -18.93 -11.74
CA GLU A 14 -4.66 -17.79 -11.85
C GLU A 14 -6.02 -18.21 -12.42
N LYS A 15 -6.03 -19.02 -13.49
CA LYS A 15 -7.26 -19.58 -14.05
C LYS A 15 -8.02 -20.45 -13.04
N ARG A 16 -7.31 -21.23 -12.22
CA ARG A 16 -7.91 -22.06 -11.16
C ARG A 16 -8.57 -21.18 -10.09
N LEU A 17 -7.88 -20.16 -9.60
CA LEU A 17 -8.38 -19.23 -8.59
C LEU A 17 -9.59 -18.44 -9.12
N ARG A 18 -9.56 -17.97 -10.36
CA ARG A 18 -10.71 -17.30 -11.00
C ARG A 18 -11.93 -18.21 -11.09
N LYS A 19 -11.71 -19.49 -11.43
CA LYS A 19 -12.79 -20.48 -11.46
C LYS A 19 -13.39 -20.70 -10.06
N MET A 20 -12.56 -20.91 -9.05
CA MET A 20 -13.01 -21.09 -7.67
C MET A 20 -13.77 -19.85 -7.15
N ALA A 21 -13.31 -18.65 -7.49
CA ALA A 21 -14.00 -17.41 -7.13
C ALA A 21 -15.39 -17.30 -7.78
N ALA A 22 -15.53 -17.73 -9.04
CA ALA A 22 -16.82 -17.76 -9.73
C ALA A 22 -17.78 -18.79 -9.12
N GLU A 23 -17.29 -20.00 -8.81
CA GLU A 23 -18.10 -21.05 -8.14
C GLU A 23 -18.59 -20.57 -6.76
N ALA A 24 -17.70 -19.99 -5.94
CA ALA A 24 -18.07 -19.44 -4.64
C ALA A 24 -19.05 -18.26 -4.75
N ALA A 25 -18.93 -17.43 -5.80
CA ALA A 25 -19.87 -16.36 -6.08
C ALA A 25 -21.27 -16.92 -6.39
N ASP A 26 -21.36 -17.94 -7.25
CA ASP A 26 -22.63 -18.55 -7.63
C ASP A 26 -23.33 -19.20 -6.42
N ASP A 27 -22.57 -19.93 -5.57
CA ASP A 27 -23.06 -20.54 -4.34
C ASP A 27 -23.59 -19.49 -3.35
N GLY A 28 -22.84 -18.40 -3.16
CA GLY A 28 -23.24 -17.31 -2.27
C GLY A 28 -24.50 -16.58 -2.77
N LEU A 29 -24.60 -16.36 -4.07
CA LEU A 29 -25.79 -15.76 -4.71
C LEU A 29 -27.01 -16.69 -4.61
N GLN A 30 -26.83 -18.00 -4.80
CA GLN A 30 -27.92 -18.97 -4.64
C GLN A 30 -28.42 -19.00 -3.19
N SER A 31 -27.51 -19.00 -2.23
CA SER A 31 -27.85 -18.96 -0.81
C SER A 31 -28.67 -17.71 -0.45
N CYS A 32 -28.34 -16.55 -1.05
CA CYS A 32 -29.12 -15.33 -0.85
C CYS A 32 -30.53 -15.42 -1.47
N ARG A 33 -30.67 -16.05 -2.64
CA ARG A 33 -31.99 -16.28 -3.26
C ARG A 33 -32.89 -17.14 -2.39
N ASP A 34 -32.34 -18.17 -1.78
CA ASP A 34 -33.09 -19.12 -0.95
C ASP A 34 -33.56 -18.48 0.38
N LEU A 35 -32.81 -17.51 0.90
CA LEU A 35 -33.11 -16.77 2.13
C LEU A 35 -34.04 -15.56 1.92
N GLY A 36 -34.18 -15.07 0.68
CA GLY A 36 -34.98 -13.90 0.34
C GLY A 36 -34.22 -12.56 0.47
N GLU A 37 -34.89 -11.46 0.10
CA GLU A 37 -34.29 -10.12 0.06
C GLU A 37 -34.16 -9.51 1.47
N THR A 38 -33.13 -9.95 2.20
CA THR A 38 -32.74 -9.35 3.49
C THR A 38 -31.64 -8.31 3.31
N PRO A 39 -31.47 -7.33 4.24
CA PRO A 39 -30.36 -6.38 4.19
C PRO A 39 -28.98 -7.06 4.13
N THR A 40 -28.82 -8.20 4.80
CA THR A 40 -27.59 -9.00 4.76
C THR A 40 -27.38 -9.66 3.39
N CYS A 41 -28.45 -10.18 2.77
CA CYS A 41 -28.35 -10.70 1.40
C CYS A 41 -28.01 -9.61 0.39
N LEU A 42 -28.57 -8.40 0.52
CA LEU A 42 -28.20 -7.25 -0.31
C LEU A 42 -26.73 -6.87 -0.16
N LEU A 43 -26.19 -6.89 1.07
CA LEU A 43 -24.77 -6.70 1.34
C LEU A 43 -23.91 -7.77 0.64
N ILE A 44 -24.26 -9.05 0.82
CA ILE A 44 -23.48 -10.18 0.27
C ILE A 44 -23.53 -10.15 -1.26
N GLU A 45 -24.71 -9.98 -1.84
CA GLU A 45 -24.90 -9.89 -3.30
C GLU A 45 -24.13 -8.71 -3.88
N GLY A 46 -24.25 -7.52 -3.28
CA GLY A 46 -23.49 -6.34 -3.67
C GLY A 46 -21.98 -6.56 -3.56
N GLY A 47 -21.51 -7.20 -2.48
CA GLY A 47 -20.11 -7.55 -2.28
C GLY A 47 -19.57 -8.51 -3.35
N ILE A 48 -20.29 -9.59 -3.64
CA ILE A 48 -19.94 -10.57 -4.66
C ILE A 48 -19.89 -9.91 -6.04
N GLN A 49 -20.93 -9.18 -6.42
CA GLN A 49 -21.00 -8.55 -7.74
C GLN A 49 -19.93 -7.48 -7.91
N GLY A 50 -19.68 -6.68 -6.88
CA GLY A 50 -18.61 -5.68 -6.86
C GLY A 50 -17.24 -6.33 -7.03
N PHE A 51 -16.94 -7.40 -6.28
CA PHE A 51 -15.70 -8.15 -6.43
C PHE A 51 -15.55 -8.74 -7.83
N MET A 52 -16.58 -9.40 -8.35
CA MET A 52 -16.56 -10.00 -9.70
C MET A 52 -16.43 -8.94 -10.80
N ALA A 53 -16.92 -7.72 -10.58
CA ALA A 53 -16.69 -6.60 -11.48
C ALA A 53 -15.21 -6.23 -11.56
N THR A 54 -14.48 -6.23 -10.43
CA THR A 54 -13.03 -5.93 -10.41
C THR A 54 -12.22 -6.90 -11.27
N LEU A 55 -12.60 -8.18 -11.28
CA LEU A 55 -11.94 -9.22 -12.09
C LEU A 55 -12.15 -9.04 -13.61
N LYS A 56 -13.17 -8.25 -14.01
CA LYS A 56 -13.54 -8.00 -15.40
C LYS A 56 -12.97 -6.68 -15.95
N ILE A 57 -12.38 -5.82 -15.11
CA ILE A 57 -11.96 -4.46 -15.51
C ILE A 57 -11.05 -4.49 -16.74
N SER A 58 -10.08 -5.41 -16.80
CA SER A 58 -9.14 -5.49 -17.92
C SER A 58 -9.72 -6.14 -19.17
N SER A 59 -10.60 -7.14 -19.01
CA SER A 59 -11.14 -7.91 -20.13
C SER A 59 -12.42 -7.33 -20.74
N ASN A 60 -13.27 -6.70 -19.91
CA ASN A 60 -14.55 -6.13 -20.31
C ASN A 60 -14.91 -4.93 -19.42
N PRO A 61 -14.24 -3.76 -19.62
CA PRO A 61 -14.45 -2.57 -18.80
C PRO A 61 -15.90 -2.06 -18.76
N PRO A 62 -16.66 -2.01 -19.88
CA PRO A 62 -18.05 -1.56 -19.85
C PRO A 62 -18.92 -2.43 -18.95
N LYS A 63 -18.78 -3.76 -19.04
CA LYS A 63 -19.51 -4.70 -18.18
C LYS A 63 -19.07 -4.60 -16.72
N ALA A 64 -17.77 -4.44 -16.47
CA ALA A 64 -17.26 -4.20 -15.12
C ALA A 64 -17.89 -2.95 -14.50
N LEU A 65 -18.02 -1.87 -15.28
CA LEU A 65 -18.66 -0.64 -14.82
C LEU A 65 -20.15 -0.87 -14.50
N THR A 66 -20.91 -1.52 -15.40
CA THR A 66 -22.34 -1.78 -15.15
C THR A 66 -22.57 -2.69 -13.95
N ASP A 67 -21.79 -3.77 -13.83
CA ASP A 67 -21.86 -4.72 -12.72
C ASP A 67 -21.48 -4.01 -11.40
N GLY A 68 -20.45 -3.17 -11.41
CA GLY A 68 -20.04 -2.38 -10.26
C GLY A 68 -21.10 -1.37 -9.82
N LEU A 69 -21.73 -0.67 -10.76
CA LEU A 69 -22.82 0.27 -10.43
C LEU A 69 -24.07 -0.44 -9.91
N HIS A 70 -24.35 -1.65 -10.40
CA HIS A 70 -25.43 -2.47 -9.86
C HIS A 70 -25.12 -2.93 -8.43
N ALA A 71 -23.90 -3.39 -8.18
CA ALA A 71 -23.42 -3.74 -6.84
C ALA A 71 -23.60 -2.59 -5.85
N LEU A 72 -23.24 -1.35 -6.22
CA LEU A 72 -23.44 -0.18 -5.36
C LEU A 72 -24.91 0.05 -5.02
N LYS A 73 -25.81 -0.11 -5.99
CA LYS A 73 -27.25 0.04 -5.73
C LYS A 73 -27.76 -0.99 -4.72
N LEU A 74 -27.24 -2.21 -4.74
CA LEU A 74 -27.57 -3.24 -3.76
C LEU A 74 -27.08 -2.86 -2.36
N LEU A 75 -25.84 -2.34 -2.26
CA LEU A 75 -25.29 -1.85 -0.99
C LEU A 75 -26.09 -0.66 -0.43
N GLU A 76 -26.47 0.28 -1.30
CA GLU A 76 -27.34 1.42 -0.96
C GLU A 76 -28.69 0.93 -0.43
N LYS A 77 -29.36 0.02 -1.15
CA LYS A 77 -30.62 -0.60 -0.70
C LYS A 77 -30.48 -1.33 0.64
N GLY A 78 -29.37 -2.03 0.85
CA GLY A 78 -29.09 -2.72 2.12
C GLY A 78 -29.04 -1.73 3.29
N LEU A 79 -28.37 -0.59 3.10
CA LEU A 79 -28.29 0.48 4.11
C LEU A 79 -29.61 1.22 4.32
N GLU A 80 -30.41 1.40 3.26
CA GLU A 80 -31.76 1.98 3.35
C GLU A 80 -32.71 1.06 4.12
N ALA A 81 -32.61 -0.25 3.91
CA ALA A 81 -33.42 -1.25 4.60
C ALA A 81 -32.98 -1.43 6.06
N ASP A 82 -31.67 -1.46 6.32
CA ASP A 82 -31.10 -1.53 7.67
C ASP A 82 -29.74 -0.82 7.76
N SER A 83 -29.74 0.36 8.37
CA SER A 83 -28.54 1.16 8.59
C SER A 83 -27.50 0.53 9.53
N SER A 84 -27.86 -0.55 10.25
CA SER A 84 -26.94 -1.29 11.11
C SER A 84 -25.96 -2.16 10.32
N VAL A 85 -26.24 -2.42 9.03
CA VAL A 85 -25.36 -3.16 8.10
C VAL A 85 -24.19 -2.28 7.65
N ALA A 86 -23.38 -1.85 8.61
CA ALA A 86 -22.30 -0.89 8.40
C ALA A 86 -21.20 -1.39 7.44
N ASP A 87 -21.13 -2.70 7.20
CA ASP A 87 -20.25 -3.33 6.23
C ASP A 87 -20.47 -2.86 4.79
N ALA A 88 -21.70 -2.46 4.44
CA ALA A 88 -22.01 -1.95 3.11
C ALA A 88 -21.26 -0.63 2.80
N TRP A 89 -20.90 0.14 3.83
CA TRP A 89 -20.09 1.34 3.67
C TRP A 89 -18.70 1.05 3.09
N MET A 90 -18.16 -0.17 3.23
CA MET A 90 -16.86 -0.50 2.64
C MET A 90 -16.92 -0.38 1.11
N GLY A 91 -17.88 -1.03 0.47
CA GLY A 91 -18.00 -1.03 -0.99
C GLY A 91 -18.26 0.36 -1.56
N LEU A 92 -19.11 1.15 -0.89
CA LEU A 92 -19.33 2.55 -1.23
C LEU A 92 -18.03 3.36 -1.09
N GLY A 93 -17.34 3.21 0.03
CA GLY A 93 -16.08 3.92 0.29
C GLY A 93 -14.99 3.62 -0.75
N ILE A 94 -14.80 2.35 -1.11
CA ILE A 94 -13.88 1.95 -2.18
C ILE A 94 -14.27 2.63 -3.50
N PHE A 95 -15.55 2.61 -3.88
CA PHE A 95 -16.01 3.26 -5.11
C PHE A 95 -15.71 4.76 -5.12
N HIS A 96 -16.08 5.49 -4.05
CA HIS A 96 -15.85 6.93 -3.96
C HIS A 96 -14.35 7.28 -4.04
N CYS A 97 -13.49 6.57 -3.30
CA CYS A 97 -12.05 6.80 -3.32
C CYS A 97 -11.42 6.46 -4.68
N THR A 98 -11.79 5.32 -5.29
CA THR A 98 -11.26 4.92 -6.60
C THR A 98 -11.73 5.84 -7.72
N ALA A 99 -13.01 6.22 -7.71
CA ALA A 99 -13.58 7.16 -8.68
C ALA A 99 -12.94 8.55 -8.56
N ALA A 100 -12.63 9.02 -7.35
CA ALA A 100 -11.96 10.31 -7.13
C ALA A 100 -10.55 10.34 -7.75
N ASN A 101 -9.85 9.21 -7.74
CA ASN A 101 -8.52 9.04 -8.33
C ASN A 101 -8.55 8.65 -9.83
N ALA A 102 -9.73 8.46 -10.43
CA ALA A 102 -9.85 8.07 -11.81
C ALA A 102 -9.49 9.22 -12.78
N PRO A 103 -9.07 8.92 -14.02
CA PRO A 103 -8.84 9.93 -15.04
C PRO A 103 -10.06 10.84 -15.26
N LEU A 104 -9.83 12.10 -15.65
CA LEU A 104 -10.87 13.12 -15.79
C LEU A 104 -12.05 12.65 -16.67
N VAL A 105 -11.77 11.93 -17.75
CA VAL A 105 -12.78 11.38 -18.66
C VAL A 105 -13.71 10.40 -17.94
N ALA A 106 -13.15 9.47 -17.15
CA ALA A 106 -13.92 8.51 -16.39
C ALA A 106 -14.78 9.19 -15.32
N ARG A 107 -14.24 10.20 -14.62
CA ARG A 107 -14.98 11.01 -13.65
C ARG A 107 -16.15 11.76 -14.29
N ALA A 108 -15.95 12.31 -15.49
CA ALA A 108 -17.02 12.98 -16.24
C ALA A 108 -18.13 12.00 -16.62
N THR A 109 -17.79 10.78 -17.08
CA THR A 109 -18.77 9.73 -17.37
C THR A 109 -19.58 9.37 -16.13
N LEU A 110 -18.94 9.14 -14.98
CA LEU A 110 -19.64 8.84 -13.72
C LEU A 110 -20.59 9.97 -13.32
N LYS A 111 -20.18 11.23 -13.48
CA LYS A 111 -21.02 12.40 -13.20
C LYS A 111 -22.27 12.44 -14.10
N VAL A 112 -22.14 12.13 -15.39
CA VAL A 112 -23.28 12.03 -16.32
C VAL A 112 -24.24 10.91 -15.89
N MET A 113 -23.71 9.82 -15.32
CA MET A 113 -24.50 8.73 -14.76
C MET A 113 -25.07 9.03 -13.35
N GLY A 114 -24.95 10.28 -12.88
CA GLY A 114 -25.47 10.70 -11.57
C GLY A 114 -24.66 10.22 -10.38
N ARG A 115 -23.41 9.79 -10.57
CA ARG A 115 -22.50 9.36 -9.49
C ARG A 115 -21.46 10.45 -9.21
N SER A 116 -21.30 10.82 -7.95
CA SER A 116 -20.21 11.68 -7.48
C SER A 116 -18.95 10.86 -7.18
N ALA A 117 -17.80 11.53 -7.22
CA ALA A 117 -16.50 10.96 -6.93
C ALA A 117 -15.80 11.92 -5.96
N ASP A 118 -16.02 11.70 -4.66
CA ASP A 118 -15.49 12.52 -3.58
C ASP A 118 -14.61 11.67 -2.65
N MET A 119 -13.33 12.05 -2.53
CA MET A 119 -12.36 11.31 -1.73
C MET A 119 -12.69 11.36 -0.23
N LEU A 120 -13.15 12.51 0.28
CA LEU A 120 -13.45 12.67 1.71
C LEU A 120 -14.69 11.87 2.10
N GLU A 121 -15.71 11.85 1.24
CA GLU A 121 -16.88 11.00 1.39
C GLU A 121 -16.50 9.52 1.40
N GLY A 122 -15.65 9.10 0.47
CA GLY A 122 -15.13 7.73 0.42
C GLY A 122 -14.37 7.33 1.69
N LEU A 123 -13.47 8.19 2.17
CA LEU A 123 -12.75 7.97 3.43
C LEU A 123 -13.72 7.91 4.63
N HIS A 124 -14.77 8.73 4.65
CA HIS A 124 -15.79 8.68 5.71
C HIS A 124 -16.57 7.35 5.71
N HIS A 125 -16.95 6.85 4.54
CA HIS A 125 -17.59 5.54 4.42
C HIS A 125 -16.65 4.41 4.86
N LEU A 126 -15.39 4.44 4.42
CA LEU A 126 -14.40 3.45 4.85
C LEU A 126 -14.18 3.48 6.37
N ARG A 127 -14.16 4.66 7.02
CA ARG A 127 -14.09 4.77 8.48
C ARG A 127 -15.32 4.15 9.16
N ARG A 128 -16.52 4.36 8.63
CA ARG A 128 -17.74 3.73 9.16
C ARG A 128 -17.63 2.21 9.14
N ALA A 129 -17.25 1.63 8.01
CA ALA A 129 -17.07 0.17 7.92
C ALA A 129 -15.90 -0.33 8.78
N ALA A 130 -14.77 0.40 8.82
CA ALA A 130 -13.60 0.05 9.61
C ALA A 130 -13.87 -0.03 11.13
N TYR A 131 -14.76 0.81 11.66
CA TYR A 131 -15.02 0.90 13.10
C TYR A 131 -16.38 0.36 13.55
N ARG A 132 -17.31 0.12 12.61
CA ARG A 132 -18.66 -0.38 12.92
C ARG A 132 -19.07 -1.62 12.13
N GLY A 133 -18.34 -1.97 11.06
CA GLY A 133 -18.61 -3.16 10.27
C GLY A 133 -18.28 -4.43 11.06
N GLN A 134 -19.13 -5.45 10.94
CA GLN A 134 -18.96 -6.71 11.63
C GLN A 134 -17.99 -7.64 10.89
N TYR A 135 -18.03 -7.64 9.56
CA TYR A 135 -17.31 -8.59 8.71
C TYR A 135 -16.16 -7.94 7.94
N THR A 136 -16.28 -6.65 7.66
CA THR A 136 -15.42 -5.90 6.74
C THR A 136 -14.53 -4.88 7.45
N SER A 137 -14.52 -4.87 8.79
CA SER A 137 -13.73 -3.92 9.58
C SER A 137 -12.24 -3.94 9.20
N VAL A 138 -11.61 -5.12 9.19
CA VAL A 138 -10.19 -5.28 8.86
C VAL A 138 -9.91 -4.92 7.40
N ALA A 139 -10.76 -5.37 6.47
CA ALA A 139 -10.64 -5.05 5.05
C ALA A 139 -10.75 -3.52 4.81
N SER A 140 -11.69 -2.85 5.48
CA SER A 140 -11.87 -1.41 5.39
C SER A 140 -10.67 -0.65 5.94
N GLN A 141 -10.04 -1.14 7.02
CA GLN A 141 -8.79 -0.58 7.54
C GLN A 141 -7.64 -0.69 6.53
N PHE A 142 -7.56 -1.78 5.77
CA PHE A 142 -6.59 -1.88 4.68
C PHE A 142 -6.84 -0.85 3.57
N PHE A 143 -8.09 -0.68 3.14
CA PHE A 143 -8.42 0.35 2.15
C PHE A 143 -8.15 1.77 2.68
N LEU A 144 -8.39 2.04 3.97
CA LEU A 144 -7.98 3.30 4.59
C LEU A 144 -6.46 3.50 4.49
N ILE A 145 -5.65 2.49 4.81
CA ILE A 145 -4.18 2.58 4.66
C ILE A 145 -3.80 2.96 3.21
N GLN A 146 -4.48 2.40 2.22
CA GLN A 146 -4.20 2.68 0.81
C GLN A 146 -4.59 4.11 0.39
N PHE A 147 -5.72 4.63 0.86
CA PHE A 147 -6.23 5.94 0.43
C PHE A 147 -5.82 7.11 1.32
N LEU A 148 -5.41 6.87 2.57
CA LEU A 148 -4.95 7.94 3.46
C LEU A 148 -3.61 8.50 2.96
N SER A 149 -3.61 9.82 2.75
CA SER A 149 -2.41 10.54 2.32
C SER A 149 -1.29 10.43 3.37
N PRO A 150 -0.08 10.01 2.97
CA PRO A 150 1.07 10.03 3.87
C PRO A 150 1.59 11.45 4.13
N TYR A 151 1.21 12.44 3.33
CA TYR A 151 1.75 13.79 3.41
C TYR A 151 0.99 14.68 4.38
N GLU A 152 -0.29 14.42 4.59
CA GLU A 152 -1.13 15.19 5.51
C GLU A 152 -0.97 14.67 6.93
N ASP A 153 -0.66 15.55 7.88
CA ASP A 153 -0.31 15.16 9.25
C ASP A 153 -1.42 14.38 9.96
N GLU A 154 -2.69 14.79 9.78
CA GLU A 154 -3.85 14.12 10.40
C GLU A 154 -4.06 12.72 9.80
N LEU A 155 -4.08 12.62 8.48
CA LEU A 155 -4.26 11.34 7.77
C LEU A 155 -3.09 10.37 8.05
N ARG A 156 -1.86 10.89 8.13
CA ARG A 156 -0.67 10.13 8.55
C ARG A 156 -0.79 9.62 9.98
N ARG A 157 -1.30 10.42 10.92
CA ARG A 157 -1.53 9.98 12.30
C ARG A 157 -2.56 8.86 12.35
N GLU A 158 -3.67 8.99 11.63
CA GLU A 158 -4.69 7.96 11.50
C GLU A 158 -4.11 6.66 10.93
N LYS A 159 -3.40 6.74 9.79
CA LYS A 159 -2.75 5.58 9.17
C LYS A 159 -1.81 4.83 10.14
N ARG A 160 -1.02 5.56 10.94
CA ARG A 160 -0.18 4.97 12.00
C ARG A 160 -0.98 4.30 13.11
N GLN A 161 -2.13 4.84 13.49
CA GLN A 161 -3.02 4.22 14.49
C GLN A 161 -3.61 2.92 13.93
N ILE A 162 -4.03 2.90 12.67
CA ILE A 162 -4.53 1.70 12.01
C ILE A 162 -3.45 0.61 11.98
N PHE A 163 -2.22 0.92 11.54
CA PHE A 163 -1.12 -0.05 11.58
C PHE A 163 -0.88 -0.63 12.99
N ARG A 164 -0.89 0.20 14.03
CA ARG A 164 -0.73 -0.27 15.41
C ARG A 164 -1.87 -1.19 15.84
N SER A 165 -3.11 -0.85 15.49
CA SER A 165 -4.29 -1.66 15.78
C SER A 165 -4.19 -3.03 15.12
N LEU A 166 -3.86 -3.07 13.83
CA LEU A 166 -3.75 -4.31 13.07
C LEU A 166 -2.59 -5.20 13.57
N ILE A 167 -1.41 -4.63 13.81
CA ILE A 167 -0.27 -5.39 14.36
C ILE A 167 -0.61 -5.96 15.75
N LYS A 168 -1.36 -5.21 16.58
CA LYS A 168 -1.80 -5.69 17.88
C LYS A 168 -2.84 -6.81 17.78
N ALA A 169 -3.77 -6.69 16.83
CA ALA A 169 -4.83 -7.69 16.61
C ALA A 169 -4.31 -8.97 15.97
N PHE A 170 -3.24 -8.88 15.16
CA PHE A 170 -2.66 -10.00 14.42
C PHE A 170 -1.14 -10.11 14.65
N PRO A 171 -0.70 -10.39 15.90
CA PRO A 171 0.72 -10.36 16.26
C PRO A 171 1.56 -11.42 15.55
N GLU A 172 0.94 -12.53 15.14
CA GLU A 172 1.59 -13.63 14.41
C GLU A 172 1.72 -13.37 12.91
N SER A 173 1.02 -12.34 12.38
CA SER A 173 1.04 -12.03 10.95
C SER A 173 2.21 -11.11 10.60
N PRO A 174 3.18 -11.55 9.78
CA PRO A 174 4.28 -10.69 9.33
C PRO A 174 3.83 -9.64 8.31
N TYR A 175 2.59 -9.75 7.80
CA TYR A 175 2.06 -8.87 6.76
C TYR A 175 1.86 -7.43 7.23
N TYR A 176 1.27 -7.22 8.41
CA TYR A 176 1.02 -5.86 8.91
C TYR A 176 2.30 -5.11 9.32
N PRO A 177 3.27 -5.75 10.00
CA PRO A 177 4.59 -5.17 10.17
C PRO A 177 5.25 -4.85 8.82
N PHE A 178 5.18 -5.75 7.84
CA PHE A 178 5.71 -5.51 6.49
C PHE A 178 5.14 -4.23 5.89
N LEU A 179 3.81 -4.09 5.82
CA LEU A 179 3.18 -2.89 5.25
C LEU A 179 3.58 -1.60 5.97
N ARG A 180 3.75 -1.65 7.30
CA ARG A 180 4.22 -0.48 8.07
C ARG A 180 5.66 -0.11 7.71
N GLU A 181 6.55 -1.09 7.62
CA GLU A 181 7.96 -0.82 7.32
C GLU A 181 8.15 -0.38 5.87
N GLU A 182 7.40 -0.98 4.94
CA GLU A 182 7.29 -0.61 3.53
C GLU A 182 6.89 0.88 3.41
N GLU A 183 5.77 1.26 4.04
CA GLU A 183 5.32 2.66 4.11
C GLU A 183 6.39 3.60 4.71
N ALA A 184 7.03 3.18 5.81
CA ALA A 184 8.06 3.99 6.45
C ALA A 184 9.22 4.31 5.49
N LEU A 185 9.68 3.30 4.76
CA LEU A 185 10.80 3.43 3.83
C LEU A 185 10.44 4.29 2.61
N SER A 186 9.26 4.06 2.03
CA SER A 186 8.85 4.72 0.79
C SER A 186 8.49 6.19 0.98
N PHE A 187 7.87 6.54 2.11
CA PHE A 187 7.32 7.88 2.31
C PHE A 187 8.07 8.70 3.36
N TYR A 188 8.80 8.05 4.26
CA TYR A 188 9.54 8.72 5.34
C TYR A 188 10.98 8.19 5.49
N PRO A 189 11.77 8.10 4.40
CA PRO A 189 13.12 7.52 4.47
C PRO A 189 14.03 8.26 5.45
N ASP A 190 13.82 9.57 5.66
CA ASP A 190 14.60 10.37 6.60
C ASP A 190 14.38 9.94 8.06
N SER A 191 13.24 9.31 8.37
CA SER A 191 12.95 8.81 9.71
C SER A 191 13.89 7.70 10.16
N PHE A 192 14.60 7.03 9.23
CA PHE A 192 15.54 5.95 9.54
C PHE A 192 16.86 6.46 10.12
N TYR A 193 17.28 7.70 9.82
CA TYR A 193 18.60 8.20 10.23
C TYR A 193 18.69 8.65 11.70
N VAL A 194 17.73 8.26 12.55
CA VAL A 194 17.80 8.51 13.99
C VAL A 194 18.38 7.29 14.73
N PRO A 195 19.27 7.46 15.73
CA PRO A 195 20.00 6.35 16.36
C PRO A 195 19.14 5.20 16.90
N ARG A 196 17.91 5.51 17.33
CA ARG A 196 16.96 4.50 17.87
C ARG A 196 16.48 3.49 16.82
N GLU A 197 16.49 3.84 15.54
CA GLU A 197 15.96 2.98 14.48
C GLU A 197 16.86 1.77 14.24
N LYS A 198 18.18 1.93 14.32
CA LYS A 198 19.13 0.81 14.23
C LYS A 198 18.78 -0.28 15.25
N ARG A 199 18.64 0.10 16.53
CA ARG A 199 18.25 -0.84 17.61
C ARG A 199 16.86 -1.42 17.41
N ARG A 200 15.91 -0.66 16.85
CA ARG A 200 14.57 -1.15 16.53
C ARG A 200 14.63 -2.25 15.47
N LEU A 201 15.32 -2.00 14.36
CA LEU A 201 15.49 -2.97 13.27
C LEU A 201 16.22 -4.23 13.75
N GLU A 202 17.29 -4.11 14.56
CA GLU A 202 17.97 -5.27 15.12
C GLU A 202 17.05 -6.15 15.98
N ARG A 203 16.16 -5.53 16.77
CA ARG A 203 15.15 -6.29 17.55
C ARG A 203 14.14 -6.97 16.64
N GLN A 204 13.66 -6.28 15.60
CA GLN A 204 12.73 -6.86 14.63
C GLN A 204 13.36 -8.03 13.86
N ILE A 205 14.60 -7.88 13.42
CA ILE A 205 15.35 -8.95 12.72
C ILE A 205 15.52 -10.18 13.61
N ARG A 206 15.82 -9.99 14.91
CA ARG A 206 15.95 -11.09 15.87
C ARG A 206 14.61 -11.75 16.23
N ALA A 207 13.52 -11.00 16.21
CA ALA A 207 12.19 -11.48 16.58
C ALA A 207 11.38 -12.02 15.39
N ALA A 208 11.80 -11.75 14.15
CA ALA A 208 11.11 -12.20 12.96
C ALA A 208 11.20 -13.72 12.82
N ASP A 209 10.08 -14.34 12.46
CA ASP A 209 9.97 -15.77 12.26
C ASP A 209 9.76 -16.09 10.76
N PRO A 210 10.82 -16.48 10.01
CA PRO A 210 10.78 -16.63 8.56
C PRO A 210 10.30 -18.02 8.12
N VAL A 211 9.24 -18.56 8.76
CA VAL A 211 8.69 -19.89 8.43
C VAL A 211 8.15 -19.92 7.01
N ASP A 212 7.30 -18.94 6.68
CA ASP A 212 6.61 -18.87 5.40
C ASP A 212 7.17 -17.76 4.48
N PHE A 213 6.58 -17.65 3.29
CA PHE A 213 6.96 -16.64 2.31
C PHE A 213 6.79 -15.21 2.86
N ALA A 214 5.73 -14.93 3.62
CA ALA A 214 5.44 -13.60 4.14
C ALA A 214 6.45 -13.19 5.23
N GLY A 215 6.82 -14.12 6.12
CA GLY A 215 7.84 -13.94 7.14
C GLY A 215 9.22 -13.71 6.53
N ARG A 216 9.58 -14.47 5.48
CA ARG A 216 10.82 -14.26 4.73
C ARG A 216 10.85 -12.92 4.01
N ARG A 217 9.74 -12.53 3.36
CA ARG A 217 9.60 -11.23 2.69
C ARG A 217 9.75 -10.09 3.69
N TYR A 218 9.11 -10.21 4.86
CA TYR A 218 9.25 -9.26 5.96
C TYR A 218 10.69 -9.15 6.47
N LEU A 219 11.30 -10.28 6.81
CA LEU A 219 12.68 -10.33 7.30
C LEU A 219 13.66 -9.72 6.29
N ASN A 220 13.50 -10.04 5.00
CA ASN A 220 14.40 -9.52 3.98
C ASN A 220 14.22 -8.01 3.76
N LEU A 221 12.98 -7.51 3.82
CA LEU A 221 12.70 -6.07 3.79
C LEU A 221 13.45 -5.33 4.91
N ILE A 222 13.28 -5.75 6.17
CA ILE A 222 13.89 -5.05 7.31
C ILE A 222 15.42 -5.17 7.31
N LYS A 223 15.99 -6.26 6.78
CA LYS A 223 17.43 -6.40 6.57
C LYS A 223 17.95 -5.43 5.50
N HIS A 224 17.22 -5.28 4.40
CA HIS A 224 17.52 -4.25 3.40
C HIS A 224 17.43 -2.85 4.02
N GLN A 225 16.41 -2.54 4.82
CA GLN A 225 16.33 -1.26 5.53
C GLN A 225 17.49 -1.06 6.51
N TYR A 226 17.95 -2.11 7.17
CA TYR A 226 19.11 -2.05 8.06
C TYR A 226 20.38 -1.63 7.31
N THR A 227 20.55 -2.01 6.04
CA THR A 227 21.72 -1.58 5.23
C THR A 227 21.70 -0.11 4.84
N LEU A 228 20.58 0.59 5.06
CA LEU A 228 20.55 2.05 4.99
C LEU A 228 21.37 2.69 6.11
N LEU A 229 21.43 2.03 7.28
CA LEU A 229 22.11 2.50 8.49
C LEU A 229 23.48 1.86 8.69
N GLU A 230 23.66 0.62 8.24
CA GLU A 230 24.90 -0.14 8.34
C GLU A 230 25.23 -0.78 6.98
N PRO A 231 26.02 -0.12 6.12
CA PRO A 231 26.29 -0.58 4.75
C PRO A 231 27.02 -1.93 4.69
N HIS A 232 27.74 -2.28 5.75
CA HIS A 232 28.48 -3.54 5.88
C HIS A 232 27.98 -4.32 7.11
N PRO A 233 26.73 -4.82 7.06
CA PRO A 233 26.14 -5.52 8.19
C PRO A 233 26.86 -6.86 8.42
N SER A 234 26.93 -7.30 9.68
CA SER A 234 27.36 -8.67 9.99
C SER A 234 26.40 -9.70 9.35
N PRO A 235 26.81 -10.97 9.13
CA PRO A 235 26.01 -11.99 8.45
C PRO A 235 24.57 -12.15 8.96
N ALA A 236 24.33 -11.98 10.27
CA ALA A 236 23.00 -12.06 10.87
C ALA A 236 22.01 -11.00 10.32
N TYR A 237 22.51 -9.83 9.91
CA TYR A 237 21.73 -8.70 9.42
C TYR A 237 21.85 -8.52 7.89
N THR A 238 22.66 -9.31 7.21
CA THR A 238 22.80 -9.26 5.75
C THR A 238 21.51 -9.74 5.08
N PRO A 239 20.93 -8.96 4.13
CA PRO A 239 19.76 -9.39 3.36
C PRO A 239 20.10 -10.56 2.44
N ASP A 240 19.11 -11.40 2.16
CA ASP A 240 19.21 -12.44 1.14
C ASP A 240 18.92 -11.81 -0.23
N THR A 241 19.98 -11.52 -0.99
CA THR A 241 19.86 -10.91 -2.31
C THR A 241 19.32 -11.86 -3.39
N SER A 242 19.18 -13.15 -3.09
CA SER A 242 18.57 -14.13 -3.99
C SER A 242 17.06 -14.26 -3.81
N PHE A 243 16.52 -13.71 -2.71
CA PHE A 243 15.10 -13.76 -2.41
C PHE A 243 14.32 -12.73 -3.25
N ASP A 244 13.26 -13.21 -3.90
CA ASP A 244 12.41 -12.39 -4.76
C ASP A 244 11.38 -11.59 -3.94
N LEU A 245 11.56 -10.26 -3.91
CA LEU A 245 10.64 -9.32 -3.26
C LEU A 245 9.38 -9.02 -4.09
N ARG A 246 9.27 -9.61 -5.30
CA ARG A 246 8.21 -9.43 -6.30
C ARG A 246 8.03 -7.97 -6.70
N GLU A 247 6.84 -7.44 -6.46
CA GLU A 247 6.47 -6.03 -6.58
C GLU A 247 7.52 -5.06 -6.03
N TYR A 248 8.27 -5.45 -4.99
CA TYR A 248 9.27 -4.61 -4.34
C TYR A 248 10.72 -4.92 -4.76
N ALA A 249 10.93 -5.55 -5.91
CA ALA A 249 12.27 -5.87 -6.43
C ALA A 249 13.16 -4.63 -6.64
N PHE A 250 12.59 -3.43 -6.75
CA PHE A 250 13.34 -2.17 -6.85
C PHE A 250 13.98 -1.71 -5.54
N TYR A 251 13.57 -2.26 -4.40
CA TYR A 251 13.97 -1.80 -3.06
C TYR A 251 15.48 -1.79 -2.80
N PRO A 252 16.27 -2.83 -3.16
CA PRO A 252 17.71 -2.82 -2.91
C PRO A 252 18.40 -1.64 -3.61
N VAL A 253 18.02 -1.35 -4.86
CA VAL A 253 18.55 -0.23 -5.63
C VAL A 253 18.09 1.11 -5.05
N PHE A 254 16.83 1.19 -4.62
CA PHE A 254 16.29 2.38 -3.98
C PHE A 254 16.99 2.72 -2.66
N ILE A 255 17.29 1.72 -1.81
CA ILE A 255 18.03 1.91 -0.56
C ILE A 255 19.47 2.39 -0.83
N GLU A 256 20.15 1.81 -1.82
CA GLU A 256 21.47 2.30 -2.23
C GLU A 256 21.40 3.76 -2.67
N ALA A 257 20.39 4.13 -3.45
CA ALA A 257 20.16 5.51 -3.89
C ALA A 257 19.92 6.45 -2.69
N LEU A 258 19.11 6.03 -1.71
CA LEU A 258 18.87 6.81 -0.49
C LEU A 258 20.16 7.04 0.30
N ARG A 259 21.05 6.05 0.37
CA ARG A 259 22.34 6.15 1.05
C ARG A 259 23.27 7.15 0.34
N ILE A 260 23.42 7.03 -0.99
CA ILE A 260 24.21 7.98 -1.78
C ILE A 260 23.65 9.40 -1.64
N ARG A 261 22.32 9.54 -1.68
CA ARG A 261 21.66 10.83 -1.45
C ARG A 261 22.02 11.41 -0.08
N ARG A 262 22.00 10.59 0.97
CA ARG A 262 22.38 11.04 2.33
C ARG A 262 23.83 11.52 2.37
N HIS A 263 24.76 10.82 1.71
CA HIS A 263 26.14 11.26 1.62
C HIS A 263 26.29 12.60 0.88
N ILE A 264 25.56 12.79 -0.23
CA ILE A 264 25.55 14.08 -0.96
C ILE A 264 25.05 15.21 -0.07
N SER A 265 24.06 14.97 0.78
CA SER A 265 23.55 15.98 1.72
C SER A 265 24.56 16.36 2.81
N LEU A 266 25.54 15.51 3.11
CA LEU A 266 26.56 15.74 4.15
C LEU A 266 27.90 16.25 3.58
N ASP A 267 28.16 16.04 2.28
CA ASP A 267 29.43 16.35 1.62
C ASP A 267 29.23 17.37 0.47
N THR A 268 29.77 18.57 0.64
CA THR A 268 29.71 19.68 -0.32
C THR A 268 30.87 19.71 -1.32
N SER A 269 31.79 18.74 -1.26
CA SER A 269 33.01 18.71 -2.08
C SER A 269 32.78 18.27 -3.54
N GLU A 270 33.84 18.31 -4.38
CA GLU A 270 33.83 17.77 -5.75
C GLU A 270 33.44 16.27 -5.82
N ALA A 271 33.63 15.50 -4.74
CA ALA A 271 33.13 14.12 -4.65
C ALA A 271 31.60 14.04 -4.85
N SER A 272 30.89 15.14 -4.55
CA SER A 272 29.46 15.32 -4.78
C SER A 272 29.07 15.18 -6.26
N LYS A 273 29.89 15.61 -7.23
CA LYS A 273 29.54 15.48 -8.67
C LYS A 273 29.50 14.03 -9.15
N LYS A 274 30.44 13.19 -8.70
CA LYS A 274 30.43 11.74 -9.00
C LYS A 274 29.23 11.08 -8.34
N ASN A 275 28.96 11.39 -7.08
CA ASN A 275 27.83 10.86 -6.34
C ASN A 275 26.48 11.27 -6.95
N ILE A 276 26.33 12.51 -7.44
CA ILE A 276 25.12 12.97 -8.13
C ILE A 276 24.87 12.17 -9.41
N ARG A 277 25.92 11.84 -10.17
CA ARG A 277 25.79 10.97 -11.36
C ARG A 277 25.36 9.56 -10.97
N ASN A 278 26.01 8.97 -9.96
CA ASN A 278 25.64 7.66 -9.44
C ASN A 278 24.20 7.62 -8.93
N LEU A 279 23.76 8.65 -8.20
CA LEU A 279 22.39 8.78 -7.70
C LEU A 279 21.36 8.78 -8.84
N LYS A 280 21.64 9.50 -9.94
CA LYS A 280 20.77 9.49 -11.12
C LYS A 280 20.67 8.09 -11.73
N THR A 281 21.81 7.41 -11.91
CA THR A 281 21.85 6.04 -12.43
C THR A 281 21.03 5.09 -11.56
N LEU A 282 21.24 5.10 -10.24
CA LEU A 282 20.48 4.24 -9.33
C LEU A 282 18.99 4.54 -9.30
N ARG A 283 18.61 5.83 -9.32
CA ARG A 283 17.21 6.23 -9.43
C ARG A 283 16.58 5.67 -10.71
N ASP A 284 17.25 5.82 -11.84
CA ASP A 284 16.71 5.38 -13.13
C ASP A 284 16.62 3.84 -13.18
N SER A 285 17.58 3.12 -12.58
CA SER A 285 17.52 1.67 -12.38
C SER A 285 16.36 1.24 -11.46
N ALA A 286 16.14 1.93 -10.33
CA ALA A 286 15.03 1.63 -9.44
C ALA A 286 13.67 1.86 -10.12
N LEU A 287 13.54 2.93 -10.91
CA LEU A 287 12.34 3.20 -11.70
C LEU A 287 12.11 2.16 -12.80
N SER A 288 13.16 1.65 -13.45
CA SER A 288 13.03 0.54 -14.39
C SER A 288 12.50 -0.71 -13.70
N LEU A 289 13.14 -1.12 -12.60
CA LEU A 289 12.72 -2.30 -11.83
C LEU A 289 11.29 -2.19 -11.31
N LEU A 290 10.85 -0.99 -10.91
CA LEU A 290 9.46 -0.75 -10.49
C LEU A 290 8.48 -0.95 -11.67
N ARG A 291 8.81 -0.43 -12.85
CA ARG A 291 7.96 -0.56 -14.05
C ARG A 291 7.89 -1.98 -14.58
N ASP A 292 8.95 -2.74 -14.39
CA ASP A 292 9.06 -4.16 -14.78
C ASP A 292 8.48 -5.11 -13.72
N SER A 293 7.94 -4.59 -12.60
CA SER A 293 7.38 -5.39 -11.51
C SER A 293 5.93 -5.83 -11.77
N ASP A 294 5.45 -6.78 -10.98
CA ASP A 294 4.06 -7.26 -11.01
C ASP A 294 3.04 -6.28 -10.38
N MET A 295 3.45 -5.07 -10.01
CA MET A 295 2.56 -4.08 -9.41
C MET A 295 1.47 -3.61 -10.38
N SER A 296 0.31 -3.20 -9.82
CA SER A 296 -0.70 -2.49 -10.59
C SER A 296 -0.16 -1.17 -11.14
N THR A 297 -0.66 -0.72 -12.30
CA THR A 297 -0.26 0.56 -12.90
C THR A 297 -0.43 1.75 -11.96
N SER A 298 -1.50 1.75 -11.16
CA SER A 298 -1.74 2.78 -10.14
C SER A 298 -0.64 2.79 -9.07
N ASN A 299 -0.23 1.61 -8.58
CA ASN A 299 0.86 1.50 -7.63
C ASN A 299 2.20 1.91 -8.26
N ILE A 300 2.49 1.51 -9.50
CA ILE A 300 3.69 1.93 -10.22
C ILE A 300 3.78 3.46 -10.28
N HIS A 301 2.69 4.15 -10.64
CA HIS A 301 2.69 5.61 -10.69
C HIS A 301 2.90 6.25 -9.32
N LEU A 302 2.28 5.69 -8.28
CA LEU A 302 2.47 6.14 -6.89
C LEU A 302 3.96 6.04 -6.50
N TYR A 303 4.55 4.84 -6.56
CA TYR A 303 5.96 4.63 -6.21
C TYR A 303 6.93 5.38 -7.13
N GLU A 304 6.62 5.54 -8.42
CA GLU A 304 7.46 6.32 -9.34
C GLU A 304 7.55 7.78 -8.90
N TRP A 305 6.42 8.37 -8.48
CA TRP A 305 6.41 9.71 -7.93
C TRP A 305 7.21 9.78 -6.62
N HIS A 306 7.06 8.81 -5.71
CA HIS A 306 7.82 8.77 -4.44
C HIS A 306 9.33 8.62 -4.64
N ILE A 307 9.76 7.68 -5.47
CA ILE A 307 11.19 7.46 -5.74
C ILE A 307 11.81 8.76 -6.28
N ARG A 308 11.10 9.46 -7.17
CA ARG A 308 11.57 10.75 -7.70
C ARG A 308 11.64 11.84 -6.64
N ASP A 309 10.64 11.93 -5.78
CA ASP A 309 10.60 12.93 -4.72
C ASP A 309 11.68 12.67 -3.65
N ALA A 310 11.73 11.44 -3.14
CA ALA A 310 12.70 11.01 -2.14
C ALA A 310 14.15 11.20 -2.61
N LEU A 311 14.43 10.98 -3.90
CA LEU A 311 15.76 11.11 -4.50
C LEU A 311 16.06 12.49 -5.12
N ARG A 312 15.24 13.51 -4.85
CA ARG A 312 15.44 14.87 -5.35
C ARG A 312 16.57 15.57 -4.60
N THR A 313 17.58 16.05 -5.32
CA THR A 313 18.76 16.73 -4.72
C THR A 313 18.53 18.22 -4.39
N LYS A 314 17.56 18.90 -5.04
CA LYS A 314 17.40 20.36 -4.95
C LYS A 314 16.63 20.89 -3.73
N MET A 315 15.72 20.10 -3.12
CA MET A 315 14.87 20.61 -2.03
C MET A 315 15.58 20.68 -0.67
N TRP A 316 16.65 19.91 -0.48
CA TRP A 316 17.22 19.73 0.86
C TRP A 316 18.08 20.90 1.33
N LYS A 317 18.69 21.65 0.40
CA LYS A 317 19.45 22.85 0.74
C LYS A 317 18.59 23.85 1.54
N ARG A 318 17.35 24.11 1.08
CA ARG A 318 16.40 25.00 1.77
C ARG A 318 15.87 24.49 3.12
N ARG A 319 15.80 23.17 3.34
CA ARG A 319 15.33 22.60 4.62
C ARG A 319 16.43 22.60 5.68
N ALA A 320 17.67 22.28 5.28
CA ALA A 320 18.83 22.41 6.17
C ALA A 320 19.02 23.88 6.60
N ASP A 321 18.94 24.80 5.64
CA ASP A 321 19.04 26.24 5.93
C ASP A 321 17.93 26.73 6.90
N ASN A 322 16.72 26.14 6.85
CA ASN A 322 15.61 26.48 7.75
C ASN A 322 15.66 25.76 9.13
N GLU A 323 16.22 24.54 9.21
CA GLU A 323 16.35 23.83 10.49
C GLU A 323 17.48 24.41 11.35
N ASP A 324 18.55 24.93 10.73
CA ASP A 324 19.61 25.64 11.45
C ASP A 324 19.12 27.01 11.95
N SER A 325 18.31 27.74 11.17
CA SER A 325 17.69 28.99 11.64
C SER A 325 16.72 28.79 12.81
N LEU A 326 16.04 27.63 12.88
CA LEU A 326 15.13 27.30 14.00
C LEU A 326 15.88 26.82 15.26
N LYS A 327 17.15 26.41 15.14
CA LYS A 327 17.99 26.05 16.29
C LYS A 327 18.68 27.27 16.89
N GLU A 328 19.09 28.24 16.09
CA GLU A 328 19.68 29.50 16.59
C GLU A 328 18.71 30.29 17.48
N ASP A 329 17.41 30.34 17.13
CA ASP A 329 16.37 30.97 17.96
C ASP A 329 16.07 30.23 19.28
N SER A 330 16.52 28.98 19.44
CA SER A 330 16.23 28.16 20.63
C SER A 330 17.34 28.16 21.69
N THR A 331 18.39 28.96 21.48
CA THR A 331 19.56 29.07 22.36
C THR A 331 19.72 30.42 23.07
N GLU A 332 18.74 31.33 22.96
CA GLU A 332 18.73 32.63 23.65
C GLU A 332 17.74 32.74 24.83
N GLU A 333 17.17 31.63 25.31
CA GLU A 333 16.45 31.53 26.59
C GLU A 333 17.10 30.48 27.50
#